data_AF-A0A651EKJ8-F1
#
_entry.id   AF-A0A651EKJ8-F1
#
_cell.length_a   1.000
_cell.length_b   1.000
_cell.length_c   1.000
_cell.angle_alpha   90.00
_cell.angle_beta   90.00
_cell.angle_gamma   90.00
#
_symmetry.space_group_name_H-M   'P 1'
#
loop_
_entity.id
_entity.type
_entity.pdbx_description
1 polymer ?
#
loop_
_entity_poly.entity_id
_entity_poly.type
_entity_poly.pdbx_seq_one_letter_code
_entity_poly.pdbx_strand_id
1 'polypeptide(L)'
;MTNSSQPKLYTRTTKWYNLAYLAFIAFTSSTLVITTVLGTYEDTDVSGVEVIRSGVMAVVGIAAIVGISLDKTWSRWAAIATYGCFIFVLIEGFVNSLLADSALTMALNSSELIAFRGLRIVMIIPALVGVGLLMDKPSADPA
;
A
#
# COMPACT_ATOMS: atom_id res chain seq x y z
N MET A 1 -24.94 30.23 -15.95
CA MET A 1 -23.87 29.27 -16.27
C MET A 1 -22.75 29.46 -15.26
N THR A 2 -22.82 28.77 -14.12
CA THR A 2 -21.74 28.81 -13.12
C THR A 2 -20.69 27.81 -13.55
N ASN A 3 -19.61 28.33 -14.13
CA ASN A 3 -18.41 27.58 -14.43
C ASN A 3 -17.71 27.27 -13.09
N SER A 4 -18.24 26.30 -12.32
CA SER A 4 -17.62 25.84 -11.08
C SER A 4 -16.53 24.83 -11.44
N SER A 5 -15.46 25.30 -12.06
CA SER A 5 -14.21 24.56 -12.09
C SER A 5 -13.66 24.57 -10.65
N GLN A 6 -14.16 23.67 -9.81
CA GLN A 6 -13.52 23.41 -8.53
C GLN A 6 -12.04 23.12 -8.81
N PRO A 7 -11.11 23.75 -8.06
CA PRO A 7 -9.69 23.54 -8.29
C PRO A 7 -9.40 22.04 -8.13
N LYS A 8 -8.88 21.42 -9.18
CA LYS A 8 -8.52 20.00 -9.16
C LYS A 8 -7.44 19.79 -8.10
N LEU A 9 -7.72 18.92 -7.14
CA LEU A 9 -6.78 18.59 -6.07
C LEU A 9 -5.61 17.71 -6.56
N TYR A 10 -5.78 17.08 -7.73
CA TYR A 10 -4.81 16.16 -8.31
C TYR A 10 -4.66 16.43 -9.81
N THR A 11 -3.43 16.32 -10.30
CA THR A 11 -3.20 16.19 -11.75
C THR A 11 -3.74 14.83 -12.23
N ARG A 12 -4.07 14.72 -13.52
CA ARG A 12 -4.60 13.48 -14.09
C ARG A 12 -3.65 12.30 -13.83
N THR A 13 -2.36 12.49 -14.02
CA THR A 13 -1.33 11.46 -13.82
C THR A 13 -1.23 11.03 -12.35
N THR A 14 -1.18 12.00 -11.42
CA THR A 14 -1.15 11.70 -9.98
C THR A 14 -2.38 10.93 -9.52
N LYS A 15 -3.57 11.29 -10.04
CA LYS A 15 -4.82 10.61 -9.71
C LYS A 15 -4.79 9.15 -10.16
N TRP A 16 -4.44 8.88 -11.43
CA TRP A 16 -4.39 7.51 -11.95
C TRP A 16 -3.33 6.65 -11.27
N TYR A 17 -2.14 7.21 -11.02
CA TYR A 17 -1.08 6.51 -10.30
C TYR A 17 -1.53 6.07 -8.91
N ASN A 18 -2.11 7.00 -8.13
CA ASN A 18 -2.56 6.70 -6.78
C ASN A 18 -3.74 5.73 -6.76
N LEU A 19 -4.68 5.84 -7.70
CA LEU A 19 -5.79 4.88 -7.81
C LEU A 19 -5.28 3.47 -8.09
N ALA A 20 -4.39 3.31 -9.07
CA ALA A 20 -3.84 2.01 -9.43
C ALA A 20 -3.05 1.39 -8.27
N TYR A 21 -2.18 2.17 -7.64
CA TYR A 21 -1.31 1.63 -6.60
C TYR A 21 -2.02 1.40 -5.26
N LEU A 22 -2.96 2.27 -4.87
CA LEU A 22 -3.81 2.01 -3.71
C LEU A 22 -4.73 0.79 -3.95
N ALA A 23 -5.21 0.58 -5.17
CA ALA A 23 -5.98 -0.62 -5.50
C ALA A 23 -5.12 -1.88 -5.34
N PHE A 24 -3.86 -1.84 -5.78
CA PHE A 24 -2.91 -2.93 -5.55
C PHE A 24 -2.66 -3.21 -4.06
N ILE A 25 -2.42 -2.17 -3.25
CA ILE A 25 -2.24 -2.33 -1.79
C ILE A 25 -3.52 -2.90 -1.16
N ALA A 26 -4.68 -2.33 -1.48
CA ALA A 26 -5.95 -2.78 -0.92
C ALA A 26 -6.26 -4.23 -1.30
N PHE A 27 -6.00 -4.61 -2.55
CA PHE A 27 -6.19 -5.97 -3.03
C PHE A 27 -5.27 -6.95 -2.31
N THR A 28 -3.96 -6.70 -2.26
CA THR A 28 -3.00 -7.57 -1.59
C THR A 28 -3.30 -7.71 -0.09
N SER A 29 -3.67 -6.62 0.57
CA SER A 29 -4.08 -6.61 1.98
C SER A 29 -5.37 -7.38 2.22
N SER A 30 -6.35 -7.24 1.33
CA SER A 30 -7.63 -7.97 1.41
C SER A 30 -7.43 -9.45 1.20
N THR A 31 -6.59 -9.83 0.22
CA THR A 31 -6.26 -11.23 -0.05
C THR A 31 -5.68 -11.90 1.18
N LEU A 32 -4.71 -11.26 1.86
CA LEU A 32 -4.14 -11.79 3.09
C LEU A 32 -5.22 -12.05 4.16
N VAL A 33 -6.09 -11.06 4.41
CA VAL A 33 -7.19 -11.20 5.38
C VAL A 33 -8.12 -12.34 4.98
N ILE A 34 -8.52 -12.41 3.71
CA ILE A 34 -9.44 -13.43 3.21
C ILE A 34 -8.81 -14.82 3.33
N THR A 35 -7.57 -15.02 2.91
CA THR A 35 -6.91 -16.32 2.98
C THR A 35 -6.68 -16.80 4.42
N THR A 36 -6.39 -15.87 5.33
CA THR A 36 -6.25 -16.21 6.76
C THR A 36 -7.60 -16.51 7.41
N VAL A 37 -8.66 -15.76 7.09
CA VAL A 37 -10.01 -15.99 7.64
C VAL A 37 -10.66 -17.25 7.06
N LEU A 38 -10.45 -17.54 5.77
CA LEU A 38 -10.97 -18.76 5.12
C LEU A 38 -10.18 -20.02 5.52
N GLY A 39 -9.10 -19.89 6.30
CA GLY A 39 -8.28 -21.02 6.71
C GLY A 39 -7.55 -21.71 5.56
N THR A 40 -7.45 -21.07 4.38
CA THR A 40 -6.74 -21.61 3.21
C THR A 40 -5.24 -21.37 3.29
N TYR A 41 -4.79 -20.59 4.28
CA TYR A 41 -3.39 -20.46 4.66
C TYR A 41 -3.07 -21.53 5.72
N GLU A 42 -2.58 -22.69 5.26
CA GLU A 42 -2.41 -23.91 6.10
C GLU A 42 -1.26 -23.82 7.13
N ASP A 43 -0.38 -22.82 7.06
CA ASP A 43 0.67 -22.60 8.07
C ASP A 43 0.22 -21.57 9.13
N THR A 44 -0.35 -22.10 10.21
CA THR A 44 -0.94 -21.38 11.34
C THR A 44 0.09 -20.76 12.28
N ASP A 45 0.74 -19.68 11.84
CA ASP A 45 1.42 -18.74 12.74
C ASP A 45 1.28 -17.27 12.27
N VAL A 46 0.21 -16.97 11.53
CA VAL A 46 -0.11 -15.58 11.16
C VAL A 46 -0.66 -14.86 12.40
N SER A 47 0.07 -13.87 12.88
CA SER A 47 -0.32 -13.10 14.06
C SER A 47 -1.65 -12.36 13.82
N GLY A 48 -2.59 -12.44 14.76
CA GLY A 48 -3.86 -11.71 14.68
C GLY A 48 -3.67 -10.20 14.53
N VAL A 49 -2.55 -9.66 15.02
CA VAL A 49 -2.18 -8.24 14.84
C VAL A 49 -1.90 -7.93 13.37
N GLU A 50 -1.25 -8.82 12.63
CA GLU A 50 -0.96 -8.65 11.20
C GLU A 50 -2.24 -8.68 10.36
N VAL A 51 -3.19 -9.56 10.71
CA VAL A 51 -4.49 -9.65 10.04
C VAL A 51 -5.30 -8.38 10.29
N ILE A 52 -5.39 -7.92 11.54
CA ILE A 52 -6.10 -6.67 11.88
C ILE A 52 -5.48 -5.49 11.14
N ARG A 53 -4.14 -5.36 11.17
CA ARG A 53 -3.42 -4.30 10.45
C ARG A 53 -3.72 -4.32 8.95
N SER A 54 -3.68 -5.51 8.34
CA SER A 54 -3.94 -5.67 6.90
C SER A 54 -5.40 -5.36 6.56
N GLY A 55 -6.35 -5.74 7.43
CA GLY A 55 -7.75 -5.36 7.30
C GLY A 55 -7.98 -3.86 7.38
N VAL A 56 -7.37 -3.18 8.36
CA VAL A 56 -7.43 -1.72 8.47
C VAL A 56 -6.81 -1.06 7.24
N MET A 57 -5.65 -1.53 6.78
CA MET A 57 -4.99 -1.01 5.58
C MET A 57 -5.85 -1.19 4.32
N ALA A 58 -6.53 -2.32 4.16
CA ALA A 58 -7.47 -2.55 3.07
C ALA A 58 -8.66 -1.57 3.12
N VAL A 59 -9.30 -1.42 4.28
CA VAL A 59 -10.46 -0.53 4.46
C VAL A 59 -10.08 0.94 4.21
N VAL A 60 -8.98 1.40 4.81
CA VAL A 60 -8.49 2.78 4.64
C VAL A 60 -8.03 3.02 3.20
N GLY A 61 -7.39 2.04 2.57
CA GLY A 61 -7.00 2.09 1.16
C GLY A 61 -8.21 2.23 0.23
N ILE A 62 -9.26 1.43 0.43
CA ILE A 62 -10.52 1.54 -0.33
C ILE A 62 -11.19 2.90 -0.10
N ALA A 63 -11.25 3.38 1.15
CA ALA A 63 -11.78 4.70 1.46
C ALA A 63 -10.99 5.81 0.74
N ALA A 64 -9.66 5.70 0.70
CA ALA A 64 -8.80 6.63 -0.03
C ALA A 64 -9.06 6.59 -1.54
N ILE A 65 -9.26 5.42 -2.15
CA ILE A 65 -9.62 5.26 -3.58
C ILE A 65 -10.93 5.98 -3.89
N VAL A 66 -11.97 5.74 -3.08
CA VAL A 66 -13.28 6.38 -3.25
C VAL A 66 -13.14 7.90 -3.08
N GLY A 67 -12.42 8.34 -2.05
CA GLY A 67 -12.19 9.76 -1.79
C GLY A 67 -11.41 10.46 -2.90
N ILE A 68 -10.38 9.83 -3.48
CA ILE A 68 -9.62 10.35 -4.62
C ILE A 68 -10.51 10.42 -5.87
N SER A 69 -11.35 9.40 -6.09
CA SER A 69 -12.29 9.38 -7.22
C SER A 69 -13.27 10.56 -7.15
N LEU A 70 -13.73 10.88 -5.94
CA LEU A 70 -14.62 12.00 -5.61
C LEU A 70 -13.91 13.34 -5.34
N ASP A 71 -12.59 13.42 -5.56
CA ASP A 71 -11.75 14.61 -5.32
C ASP A 71 -11.97 15.23 -3.92
N LYS A 72 -11.93 14.40 -2.87
CA LYS A 72 -12.02 14.84 -1.47
C LYS A 72 -10.65 15.17 -0.90
N THR A 73 -10.54 16.24 -0.12
CA THR A 73 -9.27 16.66 0.48
C THR A 73 -8.73 15.66 1.52
N TRP A 74 -9.61 15.02 2.30
CA TRP A 74 -9.22 14.05 3.31
C TRP A 74 -8.59 12.78 2.72
N SER A 75 -8.90 12.44 1.47
CA SER A 75 -8.42 11.21 0.83
C SER A 75 -6.91 11.25 0.56
N ARG A 76 -6.34 12.44 0.42
CA ARG A 76 -4.88 12.65 0.36
C ARG A 76 -4.20 12.10 1.61
N TRP A 77 -4.72 12.44 2.79
CA TRP A 77 -4.17 12.01 4.07
C TRP A 77 -4.40 10.52 4.32
N ALA A 78 -5.58 10.00 3.96
CA ALA A 78 -5.88 8.57 4.04
C ALA A 78 -4.95 7.74 3.12
N ALA A 79 -4.68 8.23 1.91
CA ALA A 79 -3.74 7.60 0.99
C ALA A 79 -2.32 7.61 1.56
N ILE A 80 -1.82 8.76 2.03
CA ILE A 80 -0.49 8.86 2.65
C ILE A 80 -0.38 7.91 3.85
N ALA A 81 -1.41 7.82 4.70
CA ALA A 81 -1.42 6.88 5.83
C ALA A 81 -1.36 5.42 5.36
N THR A 82 -2.09 5.08 4.30
CA THR A 82 -2.07 3.73 3.69
C THR A 82 -0.68 3.40 3.15
N TYR A 83 -0.06 4.31 2.40
CA TYR A 83 1.32 4.15 1.93
C TYR A 83 2.32 4.02 3.06
N GLY A 84 2.21 4.86 4.10
CA GLY A 84 3.09 4.81 5.27
C GLY A 84 3.00 3.48 6.01
N CYS A 85 1.77 2.98 6.22
CA CYS A 85 1.55 1.66 6.81
C CYS A 85 2.13 0.54 5.93
N PHE A 86 1.91 0.62 4.62
CA PHE A 86 2.47 -0.36 3.68
C PHE A 86 4.00 -0.37 3.67
N ILE A 87 4.65 0.80 3.67
CA ILE A 87 6.11 0.93 3.78
C ILE A 87 6.60 0.33 5.09
N PHE A 88 5.92 0.61 6.21
CA PHE A 88 6.27 0.03 7.50
C PHE A 88 6.23 -1.50 7.47
N VAL A 89 5.18 -2.10 6.89
CA VAL A 89 5.05 -3.57 6.73
C VAL A 89 6.17 -4.14 5.86
N LEU A 90 6.55 -3.45 4.79
CA LEU A 90 7.65 -3.87 3.91
C LEU A 90 8.98 -3.86 4.66
N ILE A 91 9.26 -2.81 5.43
CA ILE A 91 10.48 -2.67 6.24
C ILE A 91 10.50 -3.72 7.35
N GLU A 92 9.42 -3.87 8.10
CA GLU A 92 9.31 -4.85 9.18
C GLU A 92 9.60 -6.26 8.66
N GLY A 93 8.94 -6.68 7.57
CA GLY A 93 9.19 -8.01 7.04
C GLY A 93 10.56 -8.13 6.35
N PHE A 94 11.17 -7.04 5.89
CA PHE A 94 12.56 -7.04 5.45
C PHE A 94 13.51 -7.27 6.64
N VAL A 95 13.33 -6.56 7.75
CA VAL A 95 14.11 -6.73 8.98
C VAL A 95 13.92 -8.14 9.54
N ASN A 96 12.67 -8.63 9.64
CA ASN A 96 12.38 -10.00 10.07
C ASN A 96 13.07 -11.02 9.18
N SER A 97 13.13 -10.79 7.86
CA SER A 97 13.86 -11.69 6.96
C SER A 97 15.37 -11.68 7.21
N LEU A 98 15.96 -10.57 7.66
CA LEU A 98 17.39 -10.47 8.00
C LEU A 98 17.72 -11.09 9.36
N LEU A 99 16.80 -10.97 10.32
CA LEU A 99 16.90 -11.53 11.66
C LEU A 99 16.52 -13.01 11.73
N ALA A 100 15.86 -13.54 10.69
CA ALA A 100 15.50 -14.94 10.62
C ALA A 100 16.77 -15.80 10.61
N ASP A 101 16.92 -16.58 11.68
CA ASP A 101 18.02 -17.51 11.89
C ASP A 101 17.92 -18.71 10.91
N SER A 102 19.02 -19.47 10.80
CA SER A 102 19.31 -20.59 9.89
C SER A 102 18.18 -21.54 9.44
N ALA A 103 17.05 -21.61 10.15
CA ALA A 103 15.86 -22.40 9.80
C ALA A 103 15.06 -21.82 8.61
N LEU A 104 14.94 -20.49 8.47
CA LEU A 104 14.24 -19.88 7.32
C LEU A 104 15.08 -20.01 6.03
N THR A 105 16.41 -20.00 6.19
CA THR A 105 17.40 -20.26 5.13
C THR A 105 17.45 -21.73 4.70
N MET A 106 16.97 -22.66 5.54
CA MET A 106 16.76 -24.07 5.17
C MET A 106 15.40 -24.29 4.49
N ALA A 107 14.35 -23.54 4.87
CA ALA A 107 13.00 -23.69 4.31
C ALA A 107 12.83 -23.00 2.95
N LEU A 108 13.49 -21.86 2.73
CA LEU A 108 13.56 -21.17 1.45
C LEU A 108 14.95 -21.36 0.86
N ASN A 109 15.03 -21.69 -0.43
CA ASN A 109 16.33 -21.75 -1.11
C ASN A 109 16.96 -20.35 -1.04
N SER A 110 18.27 -20.23 -0.85
CA SER A 110 18.94 -18.94 -0.60
C SER A 110 18.60 -17.86 -1.65
N SER A 111 18.37 -18.28 -2.90
CA SER A 111 17.91 -17.46 -4.02
C SER A 111 16.50 -16.86 -3.82
N GLU A 112 15.56 -17.61 -3.24
CA GLU A 112 14.18 -17.16 -3.00
C GLU A 112 14.14 -16.11 -1.89
N LEU A 113 14.91 -16.33 -0.81
CA LEU A 113 15.02 -15.36 0.27
C LEU A 113 15.62 -14.03 -0.21
N ILE A 114 16.64 -14.09 -1.07
CA ILE A 114 17.22 -12.90 -1.73
C ILE A 114 16.19 -12.22 -2.63
N ALA A 115 15.42 -12.98 -3.42
CA ALA A 115 14.39 -12.45 -4.29
C ALA A 115 13.27 -11.76 -3.48
N PHE A 116 12.80 -12.34 -2.38
CA PHE A 116 11.79 -11.74 -1.50
C PHE A 116 12.28 -10.45 -0.86
N ARG A 117 13.54 -10.41 -0.41
CA ARG A 117 14.18 -9.19 0.12
C ARG A 117 14.27 -8.11 -0.95
N GLY A 118 14.72 -8.46 -2.15
CA GLY A 118 14.79 -7.54 -3.29
C GLY A 118 13.42 -6.99 -3.66
N LEU A 119 12.40 -7.84 -3.72
CA LEU A 119 11.03 -7.44 -4.02
C LEU A 119 10.48 -6.43 -3.02
N ARG A 120 10.73 -6.64 -1.71
CA ARG A 120 10.31 -5.69 -0.67
C ARG A 120 10.94 -4.31 -0.87
N ILE A 121 12.24 -4.24 -1.17
CA ILE A 121 12.93 -2.97 -1.45
C ILE A 121 12.33 -2.31 -2.70
N VAL A 122 12.14 -3.07 -3.77
CA VAL A 122 11.56 -2.56 -5.02
C VAL A 122 10.15 -2.01 -4.79
N MET A 123 9.34 -2.63 -3.93
CA MET A 123 7.97 -2.17 -3.60
C MET A 123 7.92 -0.92 -2.72
N ILE A 124 9.00 -0.57 -2.00
CA ILE A 124 9.07 0.68 -1.23
C ILE A 124 9.14 1.89 -2.17
N ILE A 125 9.86 1.78 -3.28
CA ILE A 125 10.06 2.87 -4.26
C ILE A 125 8.72 3.45 -4.76
N PRO A 126 7.81 2.67 -5.35
CA PRO A 126 6.52 3.19 -5.82
C PRO A 126 5.63 3.72 -4.67
N ALA A 127 5.73 3.16 -3.46
CA ALA A 127 5.02 3.71 -2.31
C ALA A 127 5.52 5.12 -1.95
N LEU A 128 6.84 5.33 -1.96
CA LEU A 128 7.44 6.66 -1.76
C LEU A 128 7.09 7.64 -2.88
N VAL A 129 7.07 7.18 -4.14
CA VAL A 129 6.62 8.00 -5.28
C VAL A 129 5.17 8.41 -5.10
N GLY A 130 4.29 7.49 -4.69
CA GLY A 130 2.89 7.80 -4.37
C GLY A 130 2.75 8.89 -3.31
N VAL A 131 3.50 8.78 -2.21
CA VAL A 131 3.55 9.82 -1.16
C VAL A 131 4.06 11.15 -1.72
N GLY A 132 5.14 11.15 -2.49
CA GLY A 132 5.71 12.36 -3.10
C GLY A 132 4.71 13.07 -4.00
N LEU A 133 4.08 12.33 -4.93
CA LEU A 133 3.05 12.86 -5.83
C LEU A 133 1.82 13.39 -5.09
N LEU A 134 1.48 12.78 -3.95
CA LEU A 134 0.40 13.28 -3.09
C LEU A 134 0.85 14.48 -2.27
N MET A 135 2.13 14.66 -1.97
CA MET A 135 2.66 15.80 -1.22
C MET A 135 2.88 17.04 -2.10
N ASP A 136 3.10 16.85 -3.39
CA ASP A 136 3.23 17.94 -4.34
C ASP A 136 2.01 18.86 -4.32
N LYS A 137 2.28 20.16 -4.47
CA LYS A 137 1.21 21.13 -4.64
C LYS A 137 0.55 20.86 -5.98
N PRO A 138 -0.79 20.92 -6.07
CA PRO A 138 -1.47 20.85 -7.35
C PRO A 138 -0.91 21.96 -8.23
N SER A 139 -0.25 21.58 -9.33
CA SER A 139 0.06 22.49 -10.42
C SER A 139 -1.26 23.14 -10.82
N ALA A 140 -1.31 24.47 -10.84
CA ALA A 140 -2.39 25.19 -11.50
C ALA A 140 -2.26 24.90 -13.00
N ASP A 141 -2.83 23.77 -13.44
CA ASP A 141 -2.97 23.51 -14.87
C ASP A 141 -3.75 24.68 -15.46
N PRO A 142 -3.24 25.38 -16.49
CA PRO A 142 -4.02 26.37 -17.20
C PRO A 142 -5.20 25.64 -17.86
N ALA A 143 -6.39 26.23 -17.68
CA ALA A 143 -7.66 25.75 -18.18
C ALA A 143 -7.69 25.59 -19.71
#